data_AF-A0A6V7JFJ2-F1
#
_entry.id   AF-A0A6V7JFJ2-F1
#
_cell.length_a   1.000
_cell.length_b   1.000
_cell.length_c   1.000
_cell.angle_alpha   90.00
_cell.angle_beta   90.00
_cell.angle_gamma   90.00
#
_symmetry.space_group_name_H-M   'P 1'
#
loop_
_entity.id
_entity.type
_entity.pdbx_description
1 polymer ?
#
loop_
_entity_poly.entity_id
_entity_poly.type
_entity_poly.pdbx_seq_one_letter_code
_entity_poly.pdbx_strand_id
1 'polypeptide(L)' 'MANRTVKDAKSIRGTNPQYLIEKIIRSRIYDAKYWKEECFALTAELLVDKAMEL' A
#
# COMPACT_ATOMS: atom_id res chain seq x y z
N MET A 1 3.93 -0.81 13.29
CA MET A 1 4.44 -1.31 11.99
C MET A 1 3.83 -0.45 10.89
N ALA A 2 4.65 0.13 10.00
CA ALA A 2 4.22 1.14 9.04
C ALA A 2 3.30 0.59 7.94
N ASN A 3 3.50 -0.64 7.47
CA ASN A 3 2.74 -1.23 6.34
C ASN A 3 1.45 -1.95 6.76
N ARG A 4 0.88 -1.61 7.92
CA ARG A 4 -0.41 -2.18 8.36
C ARG A 4 -1.57 -1.46 7.68
N THR A 5 -2.67 -2.17 7.46
CA THR A 5 -3.90 -1.54 6.99
C THR A 5 -4.40 -0.57 8.07
N VAL A 6 -4.86 0.60 7.62
CA VAL A 6 -5.51 1.60 8.48
C VAL A 6 -6.74 1.01 9.15
N LYS A 7 -7.07 1.47 10.37
CA LYS A 7 -8.04 0.81 11.26
C LYS A 7 -9.48 0.87 10.74
N ASP A 8 -9.79 1.91 9.99
CA ASP A 8 -11.10 2.23 9.41
C ASP A 8 -11.31 1.65 8.01
N ALA A 9 -10.29 0.95 7.46
CA ALA A 9 -10.43 0.28 6.18
C ALA A 9 -11.51 -0.80 6.24
N LYS A 10 -12.44 -0.75 5.29
CA LYS A 10 -13.43 -1.80 5.10
C LYS A 10 -12.75 -3.08 4.62
N SER A 11 -13.26 -4.23 5.06
CA SER A 11 -12.87 -5.51 4.47
C SER A 11 -13.33 -5.59 3.02
N ILE A 12 -12.49 -6.19 2.16
CA ILE A 12 -12.81 -6.42 0.76
C ILE A 12 -12.75 -7.93 0.52
N ARG A 13 -13.82 -8.49 -0.08
CA ARG A 13 -13.97 -9.94 -0.30
C ARG A 13 -13.79 -10.76 0.99
N GLY A 14 -14.27 -10.25 2.13
CA GLY A 14 -14.23 -10.95 3.42
C GLY A 14 -12.84 -11.05 4.06
N THR A 15 -11.83 -10.33 3.55
CA THR A 15 -10.48 -10.32 4.10
C THR A 15 -9.91 -8.91 4.23
N ASN A 16 -8.72 -8.79 4.81
CA ASN A 16 -7.97 -7.53 4.79
C ASN A 16 -7.69 -7.14 3.32
N PRO A 17 -7.97 -5.89 2.90
CA PRO A 17 -7.77 -5.47 1.50
C PRO A 17 -6.36 -5.73 0.97
N GLN A 18 -5.33 -5.63 1.81
CA GLN A 18 -3.96 -5.91 1.40
C GLN A 18 -3.75 -7.39 1.04
N TYR A 19 -4.52 -8.32 1.62
CA TYR A 19 -4.34 -9.76 1.43
C TYR A 19 -4.86 -10.28 0.09
N LEU A 20 -5.44 -9.42 -0.74
CA LEU A 20 -5.74 -9.73 -2.14
C LEU A 20 -4.46 -9.98 -2.97
N ILE A 21 -3.32 -9.45 -2.50
CA ILE A 21 -2.00 -9.71 -3.07
C ILE A 21 -1.28 -10.74 -2.20
N GLU A 22 -0.62 -11.72 -2.80
CA GLU A 22 0.10 -12.78 -2.08
C GLU A 22 1.19 -12.26 -1.12
N LYS A 23 1.41 -12.97 -0.01
CA LYS A 23 2.35 -12.53 1.05
C LYS A 23 3.75 -12.25 0.51
N ILE A 24 4.28 -13.12 -0.35
CA ILE A 24 5.63 -12.99 -0.92
C ILE A 24 5.73 -11.76 -1.83
N ILE A 25 4.68 -11.46 -2.59
CA ILE A 25 4.62 -10.28 -3.46
C ILE A 25 4.57 -9.00 -2.62
N ARG A 26 3.75 -8.96 -1.57
CA ARG A 26 3.69 -7.79 -0.66
C ARG A 26 5.03 -7.50 0.00
N SER A 27 5.74 -8.54 0.44
CA SER A 27 7.11 -8.38 0.97
C SER A 27 8.03 -7.73 -0.06
N ARG A 28 8.00 -8.18 -1.32
CA ARG A 28 8.78 -7.56 -2.40
C ARG A 28 8.39 -6.11 -2.68
N ILE A 29 7.09 -5.78 -2.63
CA ILE A 29 6.60 -4.41 -2.77
C ILE A 29 7.17 -3.53 -1.65
N TYR A 30 7.05 -3.96 -0.39
CA TYR A 30 7.55 -3.19 0.75
C TYR A 30 9.06 -2.97 0.74
N ASP A 31 9.81 -3.90 0.14
CA ASP A 31 11.26 -3.82 0.05
C ASP A 31 11.76 -2.94 -1.10
N ALA A 32 10.91 -2.66 -2.10
CA ALA A 32 11.25 -1.85 -3.25
C ALA A 32 11.64 -0.41 -2.86
N LYS A 33 12.61 0.15 -3.59
CA LYS A 33 13.07 1.54 -3.40
C LYS A 33 11.91 2.53 -3.48
N TYR A 34 11.07 2.40 -4.52
CA TYR A 34 9.90 3.25 -4.72
C TYR A 34 8.95 3.23 -3.51
N TRP A 35 8.67 2.06 -2.93
CA TRP A 35 7.79 2.00 -1.76
C TRP A 35 8.37 2.74 -0.55
N LYS A 36 9.68 2.60 -0.32
CA LYS A 36 10.37 3.20 0.83
C LYS A 36 10.53 4.72 0.71
N GLU A 37 10.72 5.22 -0.50
CA GLU A 37 10.97 6.65 -0.77
C GLU A 37 9.67 7.41 -1.06
N GLU A 38 8.78 6.84 -1.87
CA GLU A 38 7.63 7.55 -2.44
C GLU A 38 6.28 7.15 -1.81
N CYS A 39 6.17 5.95 -1.24
CA CYS A 39 4.92 5.47 -0.63
C CYS A 39 4.86 5.62 0.90
N PHE A 40 5.90 6.16 1.53
CA PHE A 40 5.88 6.39 2.98
C PHE A 40 4.92 7.52 3.35
N ALA A 41 3.97 7.23 4.25
CA ALA A 41 2.93 8.17 4.68
C ALA A 41 2.08 8.77 3.52
N LEU A 42 2.05 8.10 2.37
CA LEU A 42 1.25 8.51 1.21
C LEU A 42 -0.25 8.47 1.56
N THR A 43 -0.96 9.56 1.29
CA THR A 43 -2.40 9.70 1.53
C THR A 43 -3.20 9.47 0.24
N ALA A 44 -4.52 9.34 0.37
CA ALA A 44 -5.41 9.20 -0.78
C ALA A 44 -5.35 10.42 -1.72
N GLU A 45 -5.16 11.62 -1.17
CA GLU A 45 -5.06 12.87 -1.95
C GLU A 45 -3.75 12.91 -2.77
N LEU A 46 -2.62 12.56 -2.15
CA LEU A 46 -1.30 12.60 -2.79
C LEU A 46 -1.07 11.46 -3.81
N LEU A 47 -1.93 10.43 -3.81
CA LEU A 47 -1.80 9.28 -4.70
C LEU A 47 -1.90 9.69 -6.17
N VAL A 48 -2.74 10.69 -6.50
CA VAL A 48 -2.93 11.15 -7.88
C VAL A 48 -1.66 11.77 -8.45
N ASP A 49 -0.93 12.55 -7.64
CA ASP A 49 0.32 13.20 -8.06
C ASP A 49 1.36 12.15 -8.44
N LYS A 50 1.52 11.11 -7.59
CA LYS A 50 2.44 10.01 -7.86
C LYS A 50 2.03 9.14 -9.06
N ALA A 51 0.74 9.04 -9.35
CA ALA A 51 0.25 8.31 -10.50
C ALA A 51 0.46 9.07 -11.83
N MET A 52 0.46 10.41 -11.81
CA MET A 52 0.70 11.24 -13.00
C MET A 52 2.17 11.30 -13.42
N GLU A 53 3.09 11.08 -12.48
CA GLU A 53 4.55 11.10 -12.73
C GLU A 53 5.07 9.80 -13.38
N LEU A 54 4.24 8.77 -13.51
CA LEU A 54 4.56 7.44 -14.07
C LEU A 54 4.03 7.28 -15.50
#